data_AF-A0A945WK68-F1
#
_entry.id   AF-A0A945WK68-F1
#
_cell.length_a   1.000
_cell.length_b   1.000
_cell.length_c   1.000
_cell.angle_alpha   90.00
_cell.angle_beta   90.00
_cell.angle_gamma   90.00
#
_symmetry.space_group_name_H-M   'P 1'
#
loop_
_entity.id
_entity.type
_entity.pdbx_description
1 polymer ?
#
loop_
_entity_poly.entity_id
_entity_poly.type
_entity_poly.pdbx_seq_one_letter_code
_entity_poly.pdbx_strand_id
1 'polypeptide(L)'
;MSDQGNKEAYQLLKTLVSMSPNVKIKLDGFTDTYGTRAVNDRISYLRAYNLHNLLVSKGVRMENITMVAHGESKPIGRCAYEYPCPIEDRQKNRRVEVRLTPRYMEGK
;
A
#
# COMPACT_ATOMS: atom_id res chain seq x y z
N MET A 1 10.29 5.57 -8.50
CA MET A 1 10.75 4.27 -7.99
C MET A 1 11.12 3.43 -9.19
N SER A 2 12.35 2.91 -9.25
CA SER A 2 12.82 2.12 -10.38
C SER A 2 11.96 0.86 -10.54
N ASP A 3 11.75 0.45 -11.79
CA ASP A 3 10.99 -0.74 -12.16
C ASP A 3 11.50 -2.01 -11.44
N GLN A 4 12.81 -2.03 -11.15
CA GLN A 4 13.49 -3.10 -10.41
C GLN A 4 13.04 -3.23 -8.94
N GLY A 5 12.89 -2.12 -8.20
CA GLY A 5 12.48 -2.18 -6.79
C GLY A 5 11.05 -2.69 -6.61
N ASN A 6 10.16 -2.39 -7.57
CA ASN A 6 8.81 -2.93 -7.60
C ASN A 6 8.80 -4.44 -7.90
N LYS A 7 9.74 -4.91 -8.74
CA LYS A 7 9.87 -6.31 -9.12
C LYS A 7 10.31 -7.19 -7.95
N GLU A 8 11.27 -6.74 -7.14
CA GLU A 8 11.77 -7.48 -5.97
C GLU A 8 10.72 -7.59 -4.86
N ALA A 9 10.06 -6.47 -4.52
CA ALA A 9 8.96 -6.47 -3.55
C ALA A 9 7.81 -7.39 -3.98
N TYR A 10 7.51 -7.44 -5.27
CA TYR A 10 6.51 -8.35 -5.83
C TYR A 10 6.90 -9.83 -5.68
N GLN A 11 8.15 -10.20 -6.01
CA GLN A 11 8.60 -11.59 -5.87
C GLN A 11 8.56 -12.04 -4.41
N LEU A 12 8.94 -11.16 -3.48
CA LEU A 12 8.82 -11.43 -2.05
C LEU A 12 7.37 -11.70 -1.64
N LEU A 13 6.43 -10.82 -2.06
CA LEU A 13 5.01 -11.01 -1.76
C LEU A 13 4.44 -12.30 -2.33
N LYS A 14 4.79 -12.64 -3.58
CA LYS A 14 4.37 -13.90 -4.20
C LYS A 14 4.87 -15.10 -3.40
N THR A 15 6.14 -15.11 -3.01
CA THR A 15 6.73 -16.20 -2.21
C THR A 15 6.01 -16.33 -0.88
N LEU A 16 5.79 -15.23 -0.15
CA LEU A 16 5.10 -15.25 1.15
C LEU A 16 3.67 -15.77 1.04
N VAL A 17 2.94 -15.41 -0.02
CA VAL A 17 1.58 -15.91 -0.28
C VAL A 17 1.61 -17.40 -0.66
N SER A 18 2.56 -17.85 -1.48
CA SER A 18 2.67 -19.26 -1.84
C SER A 18 3.03 -20.18 -0.67
N MET A 19 3.80 -19.65 0.30
CA MET A 19 4.19 -20.40 1.49
C MET A 19 3.07 -20.50 2.53
N SER A 20 2.04 -19.66 2.44
CA SER A 20 0.93 -19.67 3.39
C SER A 20 -0.41 -19.46 2.67
N PRO A 21 -1.11 -20.54 2.27
CA PRO A 21 -2.37 -20.47 1.52
C PRO A 21 -3.51 -19.78 2.30
N ASN A 22 -3.29 -19.53 3.60
CA ASN A 22 -4.20 -18.88 4.54
C ASN A 22 -3.74 -17.46 4.93
N VAL A 23 -3.04 -16.73 4.06
CA VAL A 23 -2.69 -15.32 4.31
C VAL A 23 -3.64 -14.38 3.59
N LYS A 24 -4.12 -13.37 4.33
CA LYS A 24 -4.78 -12.18 3.79
C LYS A 24 -3.76 -11.05 3.64
N ILE A 25 -3.88 -10.33 2.55
CA ILE A 25 -3.06 -9.18 2.19
C ILE A 25 -3.93 -7.94 2.39
N LYS A 26 -3.42 -6.96 3.12
CA LYS A 26 -4.01 -5.63 3.21
C LYS A 26 -3.07 -4.63 2.56
N LEU A 27 -3.62 -3.85 1.63
CA LEU A 27 -2.94 -2.79 0.91
C LEU A 27 -3.46 -1.44 1.38
N ASP A 28 -2.61 -0.66 2.04
CA ASP A 28 -2.95 0.66 2.52
C ASP A 28 -2.27 1.71 1.62
N GLY A 29 -3.06 2.46 0.85
CA GLY A 29 -2.58 3.49 -0.06
C GLY A 29 -2.50 4.86 0.60
N PHE A 30 -1.46 5.62 0.28
CA PHE A 30 -1.21 6.96 0.83
C PHE A 30 -0.76 7.94 -0.27
N THR A 31 -1.02 9.23 -0.05
CA THR A 31 -0.50 10.34 -0.84
C THR A 31 0.50 11.17 -0.03
N ASP A 32 1.11 12.17 -0.67
CA ASP A 32 1.71 13.25 0.11
C ASP A 32 0.63 14.17 0.70
N THR A 33 1.06 15.20 1.43
CA THR A 33 0.18 16.11 2.18
C THR A 33 -0.38 17.27 1.37
N TYR A 34 -0.15 17.30 0.05
CA TYR A 34 -0.59 18.40 -0.80
C TYR A 34 -1.86 18.04 -1.58
N GLY A 35 -2.66 19.04 -1.92
CA GLY A 35 -3.91 18.87 -2.67
C GLY A 35 -5.15 18.70 -1.78
N THR A 36 -6.31 18.51 -2.42
CA THR A 36 -7.58 18.36 -1.70
C THR A 36 -7.78 16.93 -1.24
N ARG A 37 -8.51 16.76 -0.14
CA ARG A 37 -8.85 15.45 0.42
C ARG A 37 -9.46 14.50 -0.63
N ALA A 38 -10.40 14.97 -1.43
CA ALA A 38 -11.06 14.17 -2.46
C ALA A 38 -10.08 13.67 -3.54
N VAL A 39 -9.11 14.51 -3.94
CA VAL A 39 -8.07 14.12 -4.90
C VAL A 39 -7.14 13.09 -4.28
N ASN A 40 -6.75 13.27 -3.02
CA ASN A 40 -5.86 12.37 -2.33
C ASN A 40 -6.48 11.01 -2.01
N ASP A 41 -7.76 10.97 -1.63
CA ASP A 41 -8.50 9.71 -1.47
C ASP A 41 -8.54 8.93 -2.79
N ARG A 42 -8.77 9.61 -3.92
CA ARG A 42 -8.73 8.97 -5.24
C ARG A 42 -7.34 8.46 -5.61
N ILE A 43 -6.28 9.25 -5.40
CA ILE A 43 -4.91 8.86 -5.75
C ILE A 43 -4.44 7.71 -4.87
N SER A 44 -4.70 7.76 -3.57
CA SER A 44 -4.34 6.67 -2.65
C SER A 44 -5.06 5.37 -2.99
N TYR A 45 -6.35 5.43 -3.37
CA TYR A 45 -7.08 4.28 -3.91
C TYR A 45 -6.40 3.72 -5.16
N LEU A 46 -6.11 4.55 -6.17
CA LEU A 46 -5.50 4.10 -7.42
C LEU A 46 -4.13 3.45 -7.20
N ARG A 47 -3.34 3.93 -6.23
CA ARG A 47 -2.07 3.32 -5.84
C ARG A 47 -2.25 1.90 -5.31
N ALA A 48 -3.16 1.71 -4.35
CA ALA A 48 -3.48 0.39 -3.80
C ALA A 48 -4.07 -0.53 -4.88
N TYR A 49 -4.95 0.00 -5.72
CA TYR A 49 -5.60 -0.73 -6.81
C TYR A 49 -4.62 -1.23 -7.88
N ASN A 50 -3.61 -0.43 -8.24
CA ASN A 50 -2.59 -0.86 -9.18
C ASN A 50 -1.78 -2.05 -8.64
N LEU A 51 -1.42 -2.03 -7.35
CA LEU A 51 -0.74 -3.16 -6.72
C LEU A 51 -1.67 -4.37 -6.57
N HIS A 52 -2.94 -4.17 -6.22
CA HIS A 52 -3.96 -5.22 -6.24
C HIS A 52 -4.01 -5.93 -7.60
N ASN A 53 -4.19 -5.18 -8.69
CA ASN A 53 -4.29 -5.75 -10.04
C ASN A 53 -3.02 -6.48 -10.43
N LEU A 54 -1.86 -5.94 -10.06
CA LEU A 54 -0.59 -6.62 -10.27
C LEU A 54 -0.57 -7.96 -9.51
N LEU A 55 -0.91 -8.01 -8.23
CA LEU A 55 -0.94 -9.25 -7.45
C LEU A 55 -1.92 -10.28 -8.02
N VAL A 56 -3.11 -9.84 -8.44
CA VAL A 56 -4.13 -10.69 -9.08
C VAL A 56 -3.63 -11.25 -10.40
N SER A 57 -3.00 -10.43 -11.24
CA SER A 57 -2.40 -10.87 -12.52
C SER A 57 -1.29 -11.91 -12.34
N LYS A 58 -0.82 -12.10 -11.11
CA LYS A 58 0.27 -13.00 -10.74
C LYS A 58 -0.20 -14.21 -9.93
N GLY A 59 -1.51 -14.40 -9.80
CA GLY A 59 -2.14 -15.59 -9.23
C GLY A 59 -2.60 -15.45 -7.78
N VAL A 60 -2.49 -14.27 -7.16
CA VAL A 60 -3.11 -14.04 -5.86
C VAL A 60 -4.61 -13.92 -6.04
N ARG A 61 -5.40 -14.72 -5.32
CA ARG A 61 -6.86 -14.66 -5.42
C ARG A 61 -7.37 -13.33 -4.87
N MET A 62 -8.31 -12.69 -5.58
CA MET A 62 -8.84 -11.36 -5.25
C MET A 62 -9.39 -11.29 -3.82
N GLU A 63 -10.09 -12.34 -3.38
CA GLU A 63 -10.67 -12.41 -2.03
C GLU A 63 -9.63 -12.45 -0.91
N ASN A 64 -8.35 -12.68 -1.22
CA ASN A 64 -7.26 -12.59 -0.26
C ASN A 64 -6.67 -11.20 -0.14
N ILE A 65 -7.13 -10.22 -0.91
CA ILE A 65 -6.60 -8.86 -0.91
C ILE A 65 -7.70 -7.89 -0.44
N THR A 66 -7.37 -7.06 0.54
CA THR A 66 -8.18 -5.92 0.96
C THR A 66 -7.42 -4.64 0.70
N MET A 67 -8.12 -3.56 0.37
CA MET A 67 -7.53 -2.26 0.09
C MET A 67 -8.14 -1.19 0.98
N VAL A 68 -7.33 -0.24 1.43
CA VAL A 68 -7.77 0.96 2.15
C VAL A 68 -7.08 2.18 1.58
N ALA A 69 -7.85 3.21 1.26
CA ALA A 69 -7.37 4.50 0.81
C ALA A 69 -7.32 5.45 2.01
N HIS A 70 -6.13 5.92 2.40
CA HIS A 70 -5.97 6.85 3.53
C HIS A 70 -5.80 8.31 3.09
N GLY A 71 -5.66 8.58 1.79
CA GLY A 71 -5.28 9.90 1.29
C GLY A 71 -4.00 10.40 1.97
N GLU A 72 -4.01 11.65 2.41
CA GLU A 72 -2.92 12.30 3.12
C GLU A 72 -2.93 12.08 4.64
N SER A 73 -3.92 11.38 5.19
CA SER A 73 -4.25 11.41 6.62
C SER A 73 -3.24 10.77 7.58
N LYS A 74 -2.23 10.04 7.05
CA LYS A 74 -1.19 9.35 7.85
C LYS A 74 0.20 9.61 7.29
N PRO A 75 0.69 10.86 7.37
CA PRO A 75 2.02 11.20 6.93
C PRO A 75 3.08 10.54 7.82
N ILE A 76 4.26 10.32 7.25
CA ILE A 76 5.44 9.77 7.91
C ILE A 76 6.61 10.75 7.79
N GLY A 77 7.59 10.57 8.68
CA GLY A 77 8.76 11.44 8.77
C GLY A 77 8.37 12.87 9.14
N ARG A 78 9.13 13.85 8.65
CA ARG A 78 8.90 15.27 8.97
C ARG A 78 7.53 15.78 8.56
N CYS A 79 6.92 15.21 7.52
CA CYS A 79 5.57 15.59 7.11
C CYS A 79 4.48 15.29 8.14
N ALA A 80 4.78 14.55 9.22
CA ALA A 80 3.87 14.31 10.32
C ALA A 80 3.85 15.42 11.39
N TYR A 81 4.87 16.28 11.43
CA TYR A 81 5.01 17.29 12.49
C TYR A 81 5.54 18.65 12.00
N GLU A 82 5.92 18.79 10.73
CA GLU A 82 6.35 20.06 10.12
C GLU A 82 5.36 20.54 9.06
N TYR A 83 5.03 21.83 9.09
CA TYR A 83 4.18 22.49 8.10
C TYR A 83 4.87 23.75 7.53
N PRO A 84 4.96 23.89 6.19
CA PRO A 84 4.56 22.91 5.18
C PRO A 84 5.48 21.67 5.16
N CYS A 85 4.95 20.51 4.80
CA CYS A 85 5.73 19.27 4.66
C CYS A 85 6.93 19.46 3.71
N PRO A 86 8.17 19.15 4.15
CA PRO A 86 9.39 19.27 3.35
C PRO A 86 9.30 18.50 2.04
N ILE A 87 9.77 19.11 0.94
CA ILE A 87 9.63 18.56 -0.42
C ILE A 87 10.33 17.20 -0.54
N GLU A 88 11.50 17.07 0.08
CA GLU A 88 12.30 15.85 0.13
C GLU A 88 11.61 14.68 0.85
N ASP A 89 10.65 14.95 1.73
CA ASP A 89 9.91 13.93 2.48
C ASP A 89 8.56 13.54 1.83
N ARG A 90 8.08 14.32 0.84
CA ARG A 90 6.81 14.02 0.12
C ARG A 90 6.85 12.70 -0.62
N GLN A 91 7.99 12.36 -1.23
CA GLN A 91 8.11 11.11 -2.01
C GLN A 91 7.95 9.86 -1.13
N LYS A 92 8.38 9.91 0.14
CA LYS A 92 8.21 8.81 1.11
C LYS A 92 6.73 8.59 1.44
N ASN A 93 5.94 9.66 1.42
CA ASN A 93 4.51 9.62 1.72
C ASN A 93 3.66 9.06 0.57
N ARG A 94 4.13 9.18 -0.68
CA ARG A 94 3.53 8.54 -1.87
C ARG A 94 3.80 7.04 -1.93
N ARG A 95 3.16 6.26 -1.06
CA ARG A 95 3.45 4.83 -0.85
C ARG A 95 2.21 3.94 -0.82
N VAL A 96 2.44 2.63 -0.87
CA VAL A 96 1.49 1.59 -0.49
C VAL A 96 2.16 0.73 0.57
N GLU A 97 1.52 0.58 1.72
CA GLU A 97 1.97 -0.36 2.76
C GLU A 97 1.27 -1.71 2.56
N VAL A 98 2.00 -2.79 2.74
CA VAL A 98 1.49 -4.15 2.58
C VAL A 98 1.57 -4.88 3.90
N ARG A 99 0.44 -5.38 4.38
CA ARG A 99 0.33 -6.15 5.61
C ARG A 99 -0.16 -7.55 5.32
N LEU A 100 0.53 -8.54 5.88
CA LEU A 100 0.16 -9.94 5.81
C LEU A 100 -0.47 -10.34 7.14
N THR A 101 -1.66 -10.90 7.08
CA THR A 101 -2.40 -11.36 8.26
C THR A 101 -2.74 -12.84 8.08
N PRO A 102 -2.35 -13.72 9.01
CA PRO A 102 -2.80 -15.10 8.98
C PRO A 102 -4.30 -15.19 9.24
N ARG A 103 -5.01 -16.01 8.46
CA ARG A 103 -6.47 -16.18 8.53
C ARG A 103 -6.97 -16.68 9.89
N TYR A 104 -6.11 -17.31 10.70
CA TYR A 104 -6.47 -17.77 12.06
C TYR A 104 -6.46 -16.65 13.11
N MET A 105 -6.08 -15.41 12.78
CA MET A 105 -6.08 -14.28 13.72
C MET A 105 -7.32 -13.38 13.66
N GLU A 106 -8.27 -13.62 12.75
CA GLU A 106 -9.52 -12.82 12.63
C GLU A 106 -10.62 -13.22 13.65
N GLY A 107 -10.36 -14.22 14.51
CA GLY A 107 -11.34 -14.78 15.46
C GLY A 107 -11.09 -14.47 16.93
N LYS A 108 -10.38 -13.40 17.27
CA LYS A 108 -10.23 -12.91 18.66
C LYS A 108 -10.64 -11.45 18.76
#